data_AF-A0A3D3FIB0-F1
#
_entry.id   AF-A0A3D3FIB0-F1
#
_cell.length_a   1.000
_cell.length_b   1.000
_cell.length_c   1.000
_cell.angle_alpha   90.00
_cell.angle_beta   90.00
_cell.angle_gamma   90.00
#
_symmetry.space_group_name_H-M   'P 1'
#
loop_
_entity.id
_entity.type
_entity.pdbx_description
1 polymer ?
#
loop_
_entity_poly.entity_id
_entity_poly.type
_entity_poly.pdbx_seq_one_letter_code
_entity_poly.pdbx_strand_id
1 'polypeptide(L)'
;MELGYRVSRQKLTAAILSEFEIQYHQLKQNGSAKEALDFYKNHSNIIGEKVLLQRNKQQTVEAKVLDIDQFGQLTVQYHDGSIVAISSGEITVQNTSPNFT
;
A
#
# COMPACT_ATOMS: atom_id res chain seq x y z
N MET A 1 13.83 -15.67 13.57
CA MET A 1 14.70 -14.75 12.78
C MET A 1 14.31 -14.93 11.33
N GLU A 2 13.66 -13.94 10.69
CA GLU A 2 13.16 -14.10 9.32
C GLU A 2 14.24 -14.10 8.23
N LEU A 3 15.36 -13.38 8.44
CA LEU A 3 16.42 -13.26 7.43
C LEU A 3 17.53 -14.32 7.55
N GLY A 4 17.52 -15.16 8.60
CA GLY A 4 18.61 -16.10 8.87
C GLY A 4 19.94 -15.45 9.31
N TYR A 5 20.05 -14.11 9.31
CA TYR A 5 21.22 -13.37 9.78
C TYR A 5 20.83 -12.09 10.55
N ARG A 6 21.81 -11.49 11.25
CA ARG A 6 21.63 -10.24 11.99
C ARG A 6 21.82 -9.03 11.08
N VAL A 7 20.83 -8.14 11.07
CA VAL A 7 20.93 -6.82 10.43
C VAL A 7 21.39 -5.79 11.45
N SER A 8 22.40 -4.98 11.09
CA SER A 8 22.78 -3.82 11.92
C SER A 8 21.69 -2.76 11.84
N ARG A 9 21.10 -2.43 12.99
CA ARG A 9 20.08 -1.36 13.10
C ARG A 9 20.61 -0.03 12.58
N GLN A 10 21.87 0.30 12.90
CA GLN A 10 22.52 1.54 12.46
C GLN A 10 22.60 1.60 10.93
N LYS A 11 23.07 0.53 10.29
CA LYS A 11 23.16 0.47 8.82
C LYS A 11 21.78 0.52 8.16
N LEU A 12 20.80 -0.18 8.72
CA LEU A 12 19.42 -0.17 8.21
C LEU A 12 18.80 1.23 8.32
N THR A 13 18.93 1.90 9.47
CA THR A 13 18.43 3.26 9.66
C THR A 13 19.11 4.24 8.70
N ALA A 14 20.43 4.16 8.53
CA ALA A 14 21.15 5.02 7.58
C ALA A 14 20.66 4.80 6.13
N ALA A 15 20.43 3.55 5.73
CA ALA A 15 19.88 3.24 4.41
C ALA A 15 18.47 3.80 4.21
N ILE A 16 17.56 3.60 5.18
CA ILE A 16 16.19 4.12 5.12
C ILE A 16 16.19 5.65 4.98
N LEU A 17 17.01 6.36 5.77
CA LEU A 17 17.08 7.82 5.72
C LEU A 17 17.68 8.33 4.40
N SER A 18 18.68 7.62 3.86
CA SER A 18 19.30 7.99 2.59
C SER A 18 18.32 7.87 1.43
N GLU A 19 17.58 6.75 1.34
CA GLU A 19 16.55 6.57 0.31
C GLU A 19 15.41 7.58 0.47
N PHE A 20 15.00 7.88 1.71
CA PHE A 20 13.97 8.88 1.96
C PHE A 20 14.38 10.28 1.45
N GLU A 21 15.62 10.71 1.69
CA GLU A 21 16.11 12.02 1.25
C GLU A 21 16.15 12.13 -0.29
N ILE A 22 16.55 11.06 -0.98
CA ILE A 22 16.54 10.99 -2.45
C ILE A 22 15.12 11.22 -2.98
N GLN A 23 14.14 10.46 -2.46
CA GLN A 23 12.74 10.56 -2.89
C GLN A 23 12.15 11.93 -2.54
N TYR A 24 12.49 12.49 -1.38
CA TYR A 24 12.05 13.82 -0.96
C TYR A 24 12.59 14.92 -1.89
N HIS A 25 13.86 14.85 -2.28
CA HIS A 25 14.45 15.79 -3.24
C HIS A 25 13.79 15.70 -4.62
N GLN A 26 13.53 14.49 -5.12
CA GLN A 26 12.82 14.29 -6.39
C GLN A 26 11.42 14.93 -6.33
N LEU A 27 10.67 14.72 -5.25
CA LEU A 27 9.36 15.34 -5.05
C LEU A 27 9.45 16.87 -5.05
N LYS A 28 10.44 17.44 -4.35
CA LYS A 28 10.61 18.89 -4.24
C LYS A 28 11.02 19.55 -5.57
N GLN A 29 11.88 18.90 -6.35
CA GLN A 29 12.40 19.44 -7.60
C GLN A 29 11.42 19.26 -8.76
N ASN A 30 10.81 18.08 -8.88
CA ASN A 30 9.97 17.72 -10.02
C ASN A 30 8.48 17.95 -9.74
N GLY A 31 8.11 18.27 -8.50
CA GLY A 31 6.70 18.41 -8.09
C GLY A 31 5.91 17.10 -8.19
N SER A 32 6.61 15.95 -8.26
CA SER A 32 5.99 14.67 -8.58
C SER A 32 6.58 13.54 -7.73
N ALA A 33 5.71 12.71 -7.18
CA ALA A 33 6.05 11.47 -6.48
C ALA A 33 6.00 10.24 -7.41
N LYS A 34 6.04 10.43 -8.74
CA LYS A 34 5.75 9.37 -9.70
C LYS A 34 6.61 8.11 -9.50
N GLU A 35 7.92 8.26 -9.32
CA GLU A 35 8.82 7.12 -9.14
C GLU A 35 8.48 6.33 -7.86
N ALA A 36 8.27 7.03 -6.75
CA ALA A 36 7.84 6.42 -5.49
C ALA A 36 6.47 5.73 -5.62
N LEU A 37 5.52 6.34 -6.34
CA LEU A 37 4.19 5.79 -6.57
C LEU A 37 4.22 4.56 -7.48
N ASP A 38 5.01 4.60 -8.55
CA ASP A 38 5.21 3.45 -9.44
C ASP A 38 5.85 2.29 -8.66
N PHE A 39 6.85 2.58 -7.82
CA PHE A 39 7.47 1.58 -6.96
C PHE A 39 6.46 0.98 -5.98
N TYR A 40 5.68 1.83 -5.29
CA TYR A 40 4.63 1.39 -4.37
C TYR A 40 3.61 0.50 -5.07
N LYS A 41 3.09 0.91 -6.23
CA LYS A 41 2.14 0.14 -7.02
C LYS A 41 2.70 -1.23 -7.43
N ASN A 42 3.95 -1.29 -7.89
CA ASN A 42 4.57 -2.53 -8.37
C ASN A 42 4.95 -3.51 -7.25
N HIS A 43 5.04 -3.06 -6.00
CA HIS A 43 5.41 -3.89 -4.85
C HIS A 43 4.28 -4.01 -3.81
N SER A 44 3.10 -3.46 -4.10
CA SER A 44 1.95 -3.51 -3.22
C SER A 44 1.39 -4.93 -3.17
N ASN A 45 1.23 -5.46 -1.96
CA ASN A 45 0.67 -6.78 -1.73
C ASN A 45 -0.86 -6.79 -1.66
N ILE A 46 -1.53 -5.65 -1.85
CA ILE A 46 -2.98 -5.53 -1.74
C ILE A 46 -3.69 -5.37 -3.09
N ILE A 47 -2.97 -5.06 -4.17
CA ILE A 47 -3.60 -4.93 -5.50
C ILE A 47 -4.12 -6.29 -5.96
N GLY A 48 -5.39 -6.32 -6.38
CA GLY A 48 -6.08 -7.54 -6.80
C GLY A 48 -6.75 -8.31 -5.66
N GLU A 49 -6.43 -7.99 -4.41
CA GLU A 49 -6.93 -8.69 -3.23
C GLU A 49 -8.35 -8.25 -2.82
N LYS A 50 -9.05 -9.17 -2.16
CA LYS A 50 -10.27 -8.86 -1.40
C LYS A 50 -9.89 -8.33 -0.03
N VAL A 51 -10.48 -7.21 0.36
CA VAL A 51 -10.15 -6.51 1.58
C VAL A 51 -11.39 -6.10 2.35
N LEU A 52 -11.22 -5.98 3.65
CA LEU A 52 -12.11 -5.24 4.54
C LEU A 52 -11.60 -3.80 4.63
N LEU A 53 -12.47 -2.86 4.27
CA LEU A 53 -12.20 -1.44 4.28
C LEU A 53 -13.00 -0.75 5.39
N GLN A 54 -12.34 0.04 6.22
CA GLN A 54 -12.98 0.88 7.23
C GLN A 54 -12.57 2.34 7.05
N ARG A 55 -13.55 3.25 7.02
CA ARG A 55 -13.33 4.70 6.82
C ARG A 55 -14.08 5.50 7.87
N ASN A 56 -13.48 6.55 8.43
CA ASN A 56 -14.15 7.55 9.27
C ASN A 56 -15.07 6.98 10.36
N LYS A 57 -14.68 5.86 11.00
CA LYS A 57 -15.50 5.12 12.01
C LYS A 57 -16.84 4.58 11.48
N GLN A 58 -17.02 4.52 10.16
CA GLN A 58 -18.13 3.84 9.52
C GLN A 58 -17.96 2.33 9.63
N GLN A 59 -19.02 1.60 9.29
CA GLN A 59 -18.98 0.15 9.22
C GLN A 59 -17.93 -0.31 8.22
N THR A 60 -17.28 -1.43 8.54
CA THR A 60 -16.36 -2.11 7.66
C THR A 60 -17.13 -2.69 6.48
N VAL A 61 -16.61 -2.48 5.26
CA VAL A 61 -17.22 -2.96 4.02
C VAL A 61 -16.23 -3.81 3.24
N GLU A 62 -16.73 -4.82 2.54
CA GLU A 62 -15.91 -5.60 1.61
C GLU A 62 -15.70 -4.87 0.29
N ALA A 63 -14.48 -4.91 -0.21
CA ALA A 63 -14.13 -4.38 -1.51
C ALA A 63 -13.00 -5.19 -2.15
N LYS A 64 -12.87 -5.10 -3.47
CA LYS A 64 -11.70 -5.57 -4.20
C LYS A 64 -10.81 -4.40 -4.54
N VAL A 65 -9.52 -4.47 -4.22
CA VAL A 65 -8.56 -3.45 -4.65
C VAL A 65 -8.25 -3.67 -6.13
N LEU A 66 -8.42 -2.62 -6.93
CA LEU A 66 -8.14 -2.64 -8.36
C LEU A 66 -6.77 -2.03 -8.67
N ASP A 67 -6.47 -0.89 -8.04
CA ASP A 67 -5.26 -0.14 -8.37
C ASP A 67 -4.91 0.89 -7.28
N ILE A 68 -3.72 1.48 -7.40
CA ILE A 68 -3.35 2.75 -6.78
C ILE A 68 -3.19 3.78 -7.91
N ASP A 69 -3.96 4.88 -7.83
CA ASP A 69 -3.96 5.89 -8.88
C ASP A 69 -2.74 6.82 -8.82
N GLN A 70 -2.64 7.73 -9.80
CA GLN A 70 -1.53 8.69 -9.90
C GLN A 70 -1.44 9.70 -8.74
N PHE A 71 -2.47 9.79 -7.90
CA PHE A 71 -2.51 10.63 -6.70
C PHE A 71 -2.26 9.81 -5.42
N GLY A 72 -1.97 8.52 -5.54
CA GLY A 72 -1.77 7.61 -4.42
C GLY A 72 -3.07 7.12 -3.77
N GLN A 73 -4.22 7.31 -4.41
CA GLN A 73 -5.50 6.84 -3.90
C GLN A 73 -5.73 5.38 -4.23
N LEU A 74 -6.36 4.65 -3.33
CA LEU A 74 -6.74 3.26 -3.56
C LEU A 74 -8.03 3.22 -4.40
N THR A 75 -7.95 2.66 -5.60
CA THR A 75 -9.13 2.40 -6.42
C THR A 75 -9.69 1.05 -6.03
N VAL A 76 -10.95 1.01 -5.58
CA VAL A 76 -11.61 -0.22 -5.12
C VAL A 76 -12.95 -0.42 -5.82
N GLN A 77 -13.36 -1.68 -5.93
CA GLN A 77 -14.68 -2.07 -6.39
C GLN A 77 -15.49 -2.69 -5.24
N TYR A 78 -16.70 -2.17 -5.01
CA TYR A 78 -17.65 -2.74 -4.06
C TYR A 78 -18.49 -3.87 -4.68
N HIS A 79 -19.24 -4.59 -3.86
CA HIS A 79 -20.08 -5.72 -4.30
C HIS A 79 -21.14 -5.34 -5.33
N ASP A 80 -21.64 -4.09 -5.29
CA ASP A 80 -22.62 -3.55 -6.25
C ASP A 80 -22.00 -3.18 -7.61
N GLY A 81 -20.68 -3.39 -7.76
CA GLY A 81 -19.92 -3.10 -8.96
C GLY A 81 -19.39 -1.66 -9.03
N SER A 82 -19.77 -0.78 -8.10
CA SER A 82 -19.30 0.61 -8.09
C SER A 82 -17.80 0.68 -7.81
N ILE A 83 -17.13 1.60 -8.53
CA ILE A 83 -15.68 1.83 -8.41
C ILE A 83 -15.46 3.22 -7.82
N VAL A 84 -14.66 3.28 -6.76
CA VAL A 84 -14.34 4.55 -6.09
C VAL A 84 -12.85 4.66 -5.81
N ALA A 85 -12.33 5.89 -5.86
CA ALA A 85 -11.00 6.24 -5.41
C ALA A 85 -11.06 6.70 -3.95
N ILE A 86 -10.14 6.19 -3.12
CA ILE A 86 -10.12 6.41 -1.67
C ILE A 86 -8.77 6.96 -1.26
N SER A 87 -8.77 8.16 -0.70
CA SER A 87 -7.56 8.83 -0.22
C SER A 87 -7.06 8.32 1.13
N SER A 88 -7.94 7.77 1.96
CA SER A 88 -7.58 7.21 3.27
C SER A 88 -8.62 6.22 3.80
N GLY A 89 -8.13 5.25 4.58
CA GLY A 89 -8.91 4.22 5.24
C GLY A 89 -8.00 3.16 5.84
N GLU A 90 -8.56 2.34 6.73
CA GLU A 90 -7.91 1.12 7.21
C GLU A 90 -8.25 -0.03 6.26
N ILE A 91 -7.24 -0.82 5.90
CA ILE A 91 -7.34 -1.96 4.99
C ILE A 91 -6.91 -3.21 5.74
N THR A 92 -7.74 -4.24 5.73
CA THR A 92 -7.38 -5.58 6.19
C THR A 92 -7.51 -6.56 5.03
N VAL A 93 -6.40 -7.22 4.69
CA VAL A 93 -6.38 -8.27 3.65
C VAL A 93 -7.07 -9.52 4.19
N GLN A 94 -8.02 -10.05 3.43
CA GLN A 94 -8.67 -11.31 3.78
C GLN A 94 -7.81 -12.49 3.32
N ASN A 95 -6.97 -13.03 4.22
CA ASN A 95 -6.26 -14.29 3.95
C ASN A 95 -7.27 -15.45 3.89
N THR A 96 -7.61 -15.87 2.68
CA THR A 96 -8.28 -17.15 2.45
C THR A 96 -7.24 -18.24 2.32
N SER A 97 -6.64 -18.65 3.44
CA SER A 97 -5.96 -19.95 3.46
C SER A 97 -7.01 -21.03 3.12
N PRO A 98 -6.75 -21.96 2.19
CA PRO A 98 -7.61 -23.13 2.07
C PRO A 98 -7.54 -23.87 3.41
N ASN A 99 -8.68 -24.01 4.09
CA ASN A 99 -8.78 -24.96 5.19
C ASN A 99 -8.58 -26.35 4.59
N PHE A 100 -7.37 -26.89 4.70
CA PHE A 100 -7.16 -28.33 4.53
C PHE A 100 -7.71 -29.01 5.79
N THR A 101 -9.02 -29.26 5.79
CA THR A 101 -9.65 -30.27 6.66
C THR A 101 -9.47 -31.66 6.08
#